data_AF-A0A257ML78-F1
#
_entry.id   AF-A0A257ML78-F1
#
_cell.length_a   1.000
_cell.length_b   1.000
_cell.length_c   1.000
_cell.angle_alpha   90.00
_cell.angle_beta   90.00
_cell.angle_gamma   90.00
#
_symmetry.space_group_name_H-M   'P 1'
#
loop_
_entity.id
_entity.type
_entity.pdbx_description
1 polymer ?
#
loop_
_entity_poly.entity_id
_entity_poly.type
_entity_poly.pdbx_seq_one_letter_code
_entity_poly.pdbx_strand_id
1 'polypeptide(L)' 'MTITEMDAHGRVLLPLEIRARLDLNAGDKLAIDYLGDGTIIITKPVKR' A
#
# COMPACT_ATOMS: atom_id res chain seq x y z
N MET A 1 -5.32 -14.75 2.20
CA MET A 1 -5.62 -13.56 1.38
C MET A 1 -6.48 -12.65 2.22
N THR A 2 -6.03 -11.42 2.45
CA THR A 2 -6.74 -10.47 3.30
C THR A 2 -7.34 -9.42 2.37
N ILE A 3 -8.67 -9.37 2.28
CA ILE A 3 -9.39 -8.36 1.52
C ILE A 3 -9.69 -7.22 2.49
N THR A 4 -9.30 -6.00 2.12
CA THR A 4 -9.67 -4.78 2.84
C THR A 4 -10.48 -3.89 1.92
N GLU A 5 -11.48 -3.21 2.48
CA GLU A 5 -12.33 -2.30 1.73
C GLU A 5 -11.76 -0.89 1.76
N MET A 6 -12.07 -0.14 0.71
CA MET A 6 -11.76 1.27 0.60
C MET A 6 -12.77 2.09 1.41
N ASP A 7 -12.30 3.06 2.17
CA ASP A 7 -13.19 3.97 2.90
C ASP A 7 -13.79 5.06 1.99
N ALA A 8 -14.68 5.88 2.55
CA ALA A 8 -15.36 6.96 1.85
C ALA A 8 -14.42 8.06 1.30
N HIS A 9 -13.14 8.06 1.70
CA HIS A 9 -12.12 9.01 1.23
C HIS A 9 -11.13 8.37 0.25
N GLY A 10 -11.39 7.15 -0.21
CA GLY A 10 -10.52 6.47 -1.15
C GLY A 10 -9.29 5.82 -0.52
N ARG A 11 -9.24 5.67 0.81
CA ARG A 11 -8.09 5.10 1.53
C ARG A 11 -8.30 3.61 1.75
N VAL A 12 -7.24 2.84 1.58
CA VAL A 12 -7.22 1.39 1.86
C VAL A 12 -6.30 1.13 3.04
N LEU A 13 -6.80 0.40 4.04
CA LEU A 13 -5.98 -0.01 5.18
C LEU A 13 -5.06 -1.16 4.75
N LEU A 14 -3.75 -0.95 4.88
CA LEU A 14 -2.76 -2.01 4.71
C LEU A 14 -2.78 -2.93 5.94
N PRO A 15 -3.05 -4.25 5.78
CA PRO A 15 -3.03 -5.21 6.87
C PRO A 15 -1.72 -5.18 7.68
N LEU A 16 -1.82 -5.44 8.98
CA LEU A 16 -0.68 -5.41 9.90
C LEU A 16 0.48 -6.29 9.42
N GLU A 17 0.18 -7.50 8.94
CA GLU A 17 1.17 -8.46 8.46
C GLU A 17 2.01 -7.90 7.30
N ILE A 18 1.38 -7.18 6.36
CA ILE A 18 2.07 -6.57 5.23
C ILE A 18 2.96 -5.43 5.72
N ARG A 19 2.45 -4.58 6.62
CA ARG A 19 3.23 -3.47 7.20
C ARG A 19 4.46 -3.97 7.95
N ALA A 20 4.31 -5.01 8.77
CA ALA A 20 5.43 -5.61 9.50
C ALA A 20 6.47 -6.24 8.57
N ARG A 21 6.02 -6.99 7.55
CA ARG A 21 6.92 -7.69 6.62
C ARG A 21 7.74 -6.74 5.75
N LEU A 22 7.18 -5.58 5.40
CA LEU A 22 7.81 -4.59 4.52
C LEU A 22 8.37 -3.37 5.29
N ASP A 23 8.38 -3.43 6.63
CA ASP A 23 8.79 -2.33 7.52
C ASP A 23 8.15 -0.99 7.12
N LEU A 24 6.83 -0.99 6.94
CA LEU A 24 6.07 0.21 6.57
C LEU A 24 5.68 0.98 7.83
N ASN A 25 6.20 2.20 7.95
CA ASN A 25 6.01 3.05 9.11
C ASN A 25 5.12 4.26 8.77
N ALA A 26 4.50 4.84 9.81
CA ALA A 26 3.72 6.06 9.64
C ALA A 26 4.63 7.19 9.10
N GLY A 27 4.17 7.86 8.04
CA GLY A 27 4.93 8.91 7.37
C GLY A 27 5.84 8.42 6.23
N ASP A 28 5.96 7.11 6.00
CA ASP A 28 6.64 6.59 4.82
C ASP A 28 5.93 7.07 3.55
N LYS A 29 6.73 7.50 2.57
CA LYS A 29 6.24 7.81 1.23
C LYS A 29 6.22 6.52 0.41
N LEU A 30 5.10 6.25 -0.26
CA LEU A 30 4.92 5.09 -1.13
C LEU A 30 4.71 5.58 -2.56
N ALA A 31 5.36 4.91 -3.51
CA ALA A 31 5.08 5.07 -4.94
C ALA A 31 3.83 4.27 -5.29
N ILE A 32 2.99 4.84 -6.16
CA ILE A 32 1.74 4.25 -6.64
C ILE A 32 1.84 4.16 -8.16
N ASP A 33 1.82 2.95 -8.69
CA ASP A 33 1.84 2.67 -10.12
C ASP A 33 0.55 1.99 -10.55
N TYR A 34 0.00 2.41 -11.69
CA TYR A 34 -1.18 1.78 -12.29
C TYR A 34 -0.77 0.90 -13.46
N LEU A 35 -1.00 -0.41 -13.33
CA LEU A 35 -0.72 -1.39 -14.40
C LEU A 35 -1.93 -1.69 -15.27
N GLY A 36 -3.12 -1.36 -14.76
CA GLY A 36 -4.27 -2.27 -14.88
C GLY A 36 -5.28 -1.95 -15.95
N ASP A 37 -6.49 -2.49 -16.11
CA ASP A 37 -7.26 -3.56 -15.43
C ASP A 37 -7.73 -3.35 -13.98
N GLY A 38 -7.52 -2.17 -13.40
CA GLY A 38 -7.85 -1.90 -12.00
C GLY A 38 -6.78 -2.36 -11.00
N THR A 39 -5.67 -2.94 -11.47
CA THR A 39 -4.52 -3.27 -10.62
C THR A 39 -3.64 -2.06 -10.32
N ILE A 40 -3.35 -1.86 -9.04
CA ILE A 40 -2.41 -0.86 -8.51
C ILE A 40 -1.26 -1.57 -7.81
N ILE A 41 -0.03 -1.12 -8.07
CA ILE A 41 1.18 -1.55 -7.35
C ILE A 41 1.61 -0.44 -6.41
N ILE A 42 1.94 -0.83 -5.17
CA ILE A 42 2.42 0.06 -4.13
C ILE A 42 3.86 -0.34 -3.80
N THR A 43 4.81 0.59 -3.96
CA THR A 43 6.23 0.33 -3.73
C THR A 43 6.81 1.29 -2.69
N LYS A 44 7.59 0.78 -1.73
CA LYS A 44 8.40 1.63 -0.86
C LYS A 44 9.69 2.00 -1.61
N PRO A 45 9.94 3.29 -1.92
CA PRO A 45 11.15 3.71 -2.61
C PRO A 45 12.36 3.45 -1.71
N VAL A 46 13.36 2.76 -2.26
CA VAL A 46 14.64 2.60 -1.58
C VAL A 46 15.32 3.98 -1.56
N LYS A 47 15.64 4.50 -0.36
CA LYS A 47 16.51 5.68 -0.26
C LYS A 47 17.86 5.30 -0.88
N ARG A 48 18.19 5.93 -2.01
CA ARG A 48 19.56 5.94 -2.54
C ARG A 48 20.40 6.93 -1.76
#